data_AF-A0A8H3ZZV9-F1
#
_entry.id   AF-A0A8H3ZZV9-F1
#
_cell.length_a   1.000
_cell.length_b   1.000
_cell.length_c   1.000
_cell.angle_alpha   90.00
_cell.angle_beta   90.00
_cell.angle_gamma   90.00
#
_symmetry.space_group_name_H-M   'P 1'
#
loop_
_entity.id
_entity.type
_entity.pdbx_description
1 polymer ?
#
loop_
_entity_poly.entity_id
_entity_poly.type
_entity_poly.pdbx_seq_one_letter_code
_entity_poly.pdbx_strand_id
1 'polypeptide(L)'
;AEERYNEIMHSEDAWEFVDEDIPEDDFRPTKSSGKLINILELITSRYKLLPMFHNRIRFFADIQADLLMEYAQRLDSAVDAFEKSFSFVRSVPNSANADGKYHSGIEDLKRLCRWLNSAGFVGRTIKEWGEDAFFLELWHEITVCAARYHSTSPLPSPTSSESSEQLQETSS
;
A
#
# COMPACT_ATOMS: atom_id res chain seq x y z
N ALA A 1 0.48 -0.46 -17.45
CA ALA A 1 -0.26 -0.82 -16.23
C ALA A 1 -0.90 0.44 -15.65
N GLU A 2 -0.08 1.47 -15.44
CA GLU A 2 -0.49 2.81 -15.01
C GLU A 2 -1.61 3.45 -15.87
N GLU A 3 -1.51 3.42 -17.21
CA GLU A 3 -2.56 3.93 -18.11
C GLU A 3 -3.92 3.23 -17.85
N ARG A 4 -3.93 1.91 -17.78
CA ARG A 4 -5.13 1.11 -17.49
C ARG A 4 -5.67 1.38 -16.09
N TYR A 5 -4.79 1.58 -15.11
CA TYR A 5 -5.19 1.97 -13.75
C TYR A 5 -5.85 3.35 -13.77
N ASN A 6 -5.27 4.33 -14.45
CA ASN A 6 -5.82 5.67 -14.60
C ASN A 6 -7.20 5.63 -15.27
N GLU A 7 -7.38 4.87 -16.35
CA GLU A 7 -8.69 4.68 -16.98
C GLU A 7 -9.75 4.17 -16.01
N ILE A 8 -9.40 3.20 -15.15
CA ILE A 8 -10.30 2.67 -14.14
C ILE A 8 -10.69 3.76 -13.13
N MET A 9 -9.73 4.53 -12.64
CA MET A 9 -9.98 5.54 -11.62
C MET A 9 -10.76 6.75 -12.14
N HIS A 10 -10.74 6.99 -13.45
CA HIS A 10 -11.52 8.06 -14.11
C HIS A 10 -12.91 7.60 -14.57
N SER A 11 -13.24 6.31 -14.46
CA SER A 11 -14.59 5.83 -14.78
C SER A 11 -15.64 6.37 -13.80
N GLU A 12 -16.79 6.80 -14.31
CA GLU A 12 -17.87 7.37 -13.48
C GLU A 12 -18.45 6.33 -12.50
N ASP A 13 -18.36 5.05 -12.85
CA ASP A 13 -18.87 3.93 -12.06
C ASP A 13 -17.79 3.27 -11.19
N ALA A 14 -16.59 3.86 -11.09
CA ALA A 14 -15.45 3.29 -10.37
C ALA A 14 -15.81 2.81 -8.96
N TRP A 15 -16.63 3.58 -8.24
CA TRP A 15 -16.94 3.31 -6.84
C TRP A 15 -18.23 2.52 -6.61
N GLU A 16 -18.91 2.11 -7.67
CA GLU A 16 -20.10 1.26 -7.54
C GLU A 16 -19.72 -0.18 -7.22
N PHE A 17 -20.58 -0.87 -6.47
CA PHE A 17 -20.37 -2.29 -6.16
C PHE A 17 -20.48 -3.14 -7.43
N VAL A 18 -19.68 -4.22 -7.48
CA VAL A 18 -19.68 -5.16 -8.61
C VAL A 18 -20.89 -6.10 -8.55
N ASP A 19 -21.25 -6.55 -7.35
CA ASP A 19 -22.34 -7.50 -7.13
C ASP A 19 -23.04 -7.22 -5.79
N GLU A 20 -24.37 -7.32 -5.75
CA GLU A 20 -25.17 -7.10 -4.54
C GLU A 20 -25.26 -8.33 -3.63
N ASP A 21 -24.89 -9.52 -4.14
CA ASP A 21 -25.11 -10.83 -3.51
C ASP A 21 -23.99 -11.29 -2.55
N ILE A 22 -23.01 -10.43 -2.26
CA ILE A 22 -21.90 -10.76 -1.36
C ILE A 22 -22.40 -10.75 0.08
N PRO A 23 -22.10 -11.78 0.91
CA PRO A 23 -22.51 -11.84 2.31
C PRO A 23 -22.18 -10.54 3.05
N GLU A 24 -23.09 -10.06 3.91
CA GLU A 24 -22.91 -8.79 4.65
C GLU A 24 -21.66 -8.77 5.54
N ASP A 25 -21.15 -9.93 5.92
CA ASP A 25 -19.96 -10.07 6.79
C ASP A 25 -18.63 -9.86 6.04
N ASP A 26 -18.71 -9.58 4.73
CA ASP A 26 -17.58 -9.52 3.82
C ASP A 26 -17.45 -8.15 3.15
N PHE A 27 -16.21 -7.66 2.97
CA PHE A 27 -15.97 -6.41 2.26
C PHE A 27 -16.32 -6.58 0.78
N ARG A 28 -17.35 -5.86 0.33
CA ARG A 28 -17.83 -5.94 -1.05
C ARG A 28 -16.90 -5.19 -2.00
N PRO A 29 -16.38 -5.80 -3.08
CA PRO A 29 -15.59 -5.09 -4.06
C PRO A 29 -16.46 -4.06 -4.80
N THR A 30 -15.91 -2.87 -4.92
CA THR A 30 -16.29 -1.90 -5.94
C THR A 30 -15.65 -2.25 -7.28
N LYS A 31 -16.16 -1.68 -8.37
CA LYS A 31 -15.58 -1.88 -9.71
C LYS A 31 -14.12 -1.47 -9.76
N SER A 32 -13.72 -0.40 -9.08
CA SER A 32 -12.33 0.06 -9.01
C SER A 32 -11.45 -0.95 -8.28
N SER A 33 -11.84 -1.37 -7.08
CA SER A 33 -11.07 -2.34 -6.29
C SER A 33 -10.97 -3.70 -6.97
N GLY A 34 -12.05 -4.21 -7.57
CA GLY A 34 -12.03 -5.45 -8.33
C GLY A 34 -11.11 -5.36 -9.56
N LYS A 35 -11.19 -4.27 -10.34
CA LYS A 35 -10.31 -4.08 -11.51
C LYS A 35 -8.85 -3.87 -11.11
N LEU A 36 -8.57 -3.21 -9.97
CA LEU A 36 -7.22 -3.08 -9.42
C LEU A 36 -6.64 -4.46 -9.12
N ILE A 37 -7.35 -5.30 -8.35
CA ILE A 37 -6.89 -6.66 -8.05
C ILE A 37 -6.62 -7.45 -9.34
N ASN A 38 -7.52 -7.40 -10.32
CA ASN A 38 -7.31 -8.06 -11.62
C ASN A 38 -6.01 -7.59 -12.33
N ILE A 39 -5.69 -6.30 -12.26
CA ILE A 39 -4.43 -5.77 -12.82
C ILE A 39 -3.24 -6.32 -12.05
N LEU A 40 -3.30 -6.31 -10.72
CA LEU A 40 -2.21 -6.77 -9.88
C LEU A 40 -1.97 -8.26 -10.04
N GLU A 41 -3.02 -9.09 -10.08
CA GLU A 41 -2.92 -10.52 -10.38
C GLU A 41 -2.30 -10.78 -11.75
N LEU A 42 -2.68 -9.99 -12.77
CA LEU A 42 -2.07 -10.06 -14.08
C LEU A 42 -0.58 -9.73 -13.99
N ILE A 43 -0.19 -8.64 -13.32
CA ILE A 43 1.23 -8.26 -13.13
C ILE A 43 1.99 -9.38 -12.42
N THR A 44 1.43 -9.90 -11.31
CA THR A 44 1.96 -11.04 -10.55
C THR A 44 2.15 -12.27 -11.42
N SER A 45 1.15 -12.64 -12.24
CA SER A 45 1.25 -13.78 -13.15
C SER A 45 2.39 -13.64 -14.16
N ARG A 46 2.73 -12.40 -14.57
CA ARG A 46 3.81 -12.13 -15.53
C ARG A 46 5.16 -12.19 -14.87
N TYR A 47 5.37 -11.49 -13.75
CA TYR A 47 6.69 -11.49 -13.13
C TYR A 47 7.01 -12.79 -12.38
N LYS A 48 5.99 -13.57 -11.97
CA LYS A 48 6.17 -14.96 -11.48
C LYS A 48 7.00 -15.82 -12.46
N LEU A 49 6.87 -15.57 -13.77
CA LEU A 49 7.57 -16.32 -14.83
C LEU A 49 9.03 -15.91 -15.05
N LEU A 50 9.49 -14.79 -14.46
CA LEU A 50 10.86 -14.34 -14.65
C LEU A 50 11.85 -15.34 -14.03
N PRO A 51 12.96 -15.68 -14.68
CA PRO A 51 13.88 -16.71 -14.18
C PRO A 51 14.65 -16.27 -12.92
N MET A 52 14.97 -14.97 -12.81
CA MET A 52 15.79 -14.43 -11.73
C MET A 52 14.92 -13.77 -10.65
N PHE A 53 15.07 -14.20 -9.40
CA PHE A 53 14.34 -13.65 -8.25
C PHE A 53 14.51 -12.15 -8.06
N HIS A 54 15.72 -11.62 -8.27
CA HIS A 54 15.96 -10.17 -8.21
C HIS A 54 15.02 -9.38 -9.13
N ASN A 55 14.76 -9.87 -10.33
CA ASN A 55 13.83 -9.20 -11.24
C ASN A 55 12.40 -9.28 -10.72
N ARG A 56 11.99 -10.40 -10.13
CA ARG A 56 10.66 -10.55 -9.49
C ARG A 56 10.48 -9.54 -8.36
N ILE A 57 11.49 -9.40 -7.49
CA ILE A 57 11.49 -8.44 -6.38
C ILE A 57 11.35 -7.02 -6.93
N ARG A 58 12.09 -6.69 -7.99
CA ARG A 58 12.03 -5.38 -8.62
C ARG A 58 10.64 -5.07 -9.20
N PHE A 59 10.02 -6.02 -9.91
CA PHE A 59 8.66 -5.84 -10.43
C PHE A 59 7.62 -5.72 -9.31
N PHE A 60 7.80 -6.45 -8.21
CA PHE A 60 6.93 -6.32 -7.05
C PHE A 60 7.06 -4.93 -6.40
N ALA A 61 8.29 -4.49 -6.11
CA ALA A 61 8.57 -3.24 -5.42
C ALA A 61 8.30 -2.00 -6.29
N ASP A 62 8.80 -1.99 -7.53
CA ASP A 62 8.77 -0.80 -8.41
C ASP A 62 7.45 -0.66 -9.20
N ILE A 63 6.54 -1.62 -9.14
CA ILE A 63 5.29 -1.57 -9.93
C ILE A 63 4.07 -1.96 -9.10
N GLN A 64 4.05 -3.17 -8.53
CA GLN A 64 2.88 -3.65 -7.82
C GLN A 64 2.65 -2.88 -6.51
N ALA A 65 3.71 -2.62 -5.73
CA ALA A 65 3.62 -1.84 -4.51
C ALA A 65 3.24 -0.38 -4.79
N ASP A 66 3.79 0.21 -5.87
CA ASP A 66 3.46 1.59 -6.26
C ASP A 66 1.99 1.76 -6.64
N LEU A 67 1.42 0.85 -7.45
CA LEU A 67 -0.01 0.87 -7.79
C LEU A 67 -0.92 0.72 -6.56
N LEU A 68 -0.52 -0.11 -5.60
CA LEU A 68 -1.25 -0.26 -4.33
C LEU A 68 -1.19 1.03 -3.51
N MET A 69 -0.03 1.68 -3.45
CA MET A 69 0.15 2.93 -2.73
C MET A 69 -0.62 4.08 -3.36
N GLU A 70 -0.63 4.19 -4.70
CA GLU A 70 -1.46 5.17 -5.42
C GLU A 70 -2.95 4.99 -5.11
N TYR A 71 -3.42 3.74 -5.05
CA TYR A 71 -4.81 3.47 -4.71
C TYR A 71 -5.16 3.84 -3.27
N ALA A 72 -4.28 3.52 -2.32
CA ALA A 72 -4.43 3.92 -0.92
C ALA A 72 -4.47 5.45 -0.77
N GLN A 73 -3.53 6.16 -1.39
CA GLN A 73 -3.49 7.63 -1.39
C GLN A 73 -4.76 8.25 -1.97
N ARG A 74 -5.36 7.61 -2.99
CA ARG A 74 -6.62 8.06 -3.57
C ARG A 74 -7.79 7.93 -2.59
N LEU A 75 -7.85 6.83 -1.84
CA LEU A 75 -8.85 6.62 -0.79
C LEU A 75 -8.68 7.64 0.32
N ASP A 76 -7.46 7.84 0.81
CA ASP A 76 -7.15 8.83 1.86
C ASP A 76 -7.56 10.24 1.41
N SER A 77 -7.19 10.64 0.20
CA SER A 77 -7.57 11.94 -0.38
C SER A 77 -9.09 12.10 -0.49
N ALA A 78 -9.82 11.01 -0.74
CA ALA A 78 -11.27 11.03 -0.86
C ALA A 78 -11.95 11.18 0.52
N VAL A 79 -11.43 10.48 1.53
CA VAL A 79 -11.88 10.60 2.92
C VAL A 79 -11.58 12.00 3.48
N ASP A 80 -10.39 12.54 3.24
CA ASP A 80 -10.03 13.92 3.62
C ASP A 80 -10.97 14.96 3.03
N ALA A 81 -11.39 14.79 1.78
CA ALA A 81 -12.33 15.68 1.11
C ALA A 81 -13.73 15.60 1.74
N PHE A 82 -14.15 14.40 2.15
CA PHE A 82 -15.40 14.19 2.88
C PHE A 82 -15.36 14.88 4.26
N GLU A 83 -14.29 14.73 5.03
CA GLU A 83 -14.14 15.37 6.34
C GLU A 83 -14.22 16.91 6.25
N LYS A 84 -13.55 17.50 5.26
CA LYS A 84 -13.60 18.95 4.99
C LYS A 84 -15.01 19.43 4.66
N SER A 85 -15.75 18.65 3.86
CA SER A 85 -17.14 18.95 3.49
C SER A 85 -18.07 18.89 4.70
N PHE A 86 -17.88 17.92 5.58
CA PHE A 86 -18.68 17.78 6.81
C PHE A 86 -18.39 18.87 7.84
N SER A 87 -17.12 19.26 8.02
CA SER A 87 -16.69 20.33 8.95
C SER A 87 -17.27 21.70 8.58
N PHE A 88 -17.41 21.99 7.27
CA PHE A 88 -18.04 23.22 6.78
C PHE A 88 -19.53 23.30 7.13
N VAL A 89 -20.25 22.18 7.10
CA VAL A 89 -21.69 22.12 7.41
C VAL A 89 -21.98 22.46 8.88
N ARG A 90 -21.09 22.08 9.80
CA ARG A 90 -21.25 22.33 11.23
C ARG A 90 -20.94 23.77 11.66
N SER A 91 -20.22 24.52 10.82
CA SER A 91 -19.69 25.85 11.17
C SER A 91 -20.60 27.03 10.75
N VAL A 92 -21.72 26.77 10.06
CA VAL A 92 -22.64 27.82 9.56
C VAL A 92 -24.01 27.73 10.26
N PRO A 93 -24.33 28.63 11.22
CA PRO A 93 -25.51 28.56 12.08
C PRO A 93 -26.88 28.61 11.39
N ASN A 94 -26.97 29.00 10.10
CA ASN A 94 -28.25 29.25 9.41
C ASN A 94 -28.51 28.32 8.20
N SER A 95 -27.79 27.21 8.07
CA SER A 95 -27.86 26.34 6.88
C SER A 95 -28.77 25.11 6.99
N ALA A 96 -29.53 24.99 8.08
CA ALA A 96 -30.37 23.81 8.37
C ALA A 96 -31.71 23.78 7.62
N ASN A 97 -32.10 24.84 6.91
CA ASN A 97 -33.41 24.97 6.25
C ASN A 97 -33.35 24.85 4.72
N ALA A 98 -32.56 23.91 4.19
CA ALA A 98 -32.59 23.59 2.77
C ALA A 98 -32.88 22.08 2.61
N ASP A 99 -34.10 21.75 2.17
CA ASP A 99 -34.62 20.38 2.02
C ASP A 99 -33.77 19.48 1.09
N GLY A 100 -32.83 20.06 0.33
CA GLY A 100 -31.83 19.33 -0.47
C GLY A 100 -30.59 18.84 0.30
N LYS A 101 -30.37 19.30 1.55
CA LYS A 101 -29.12 19.03 2.29
C LYS A 101 -29.12 17.71 3.07
N TYR A 102 -30.30 17.25 3.52
CA TYR A 102 -30.45 15.93 4.16
C TYR A 102 -30.21 14.78 3.17
N HIS A 103 -30.61 14.94 1.91
CA HIS A 103 -30.38 13.97 0.84
C HIS A 103 -28.90 13.85 0.48
N SER A 104 -28.12 14.95 0.57
CA SER A 104 -26.66 14.92 0.40
C SER A 104 -25.97 14.05 1.45
N GLY A 105 -26.33 14.21 2.73
CA GLY A 105 -25.63 13.51 3.82
C GLY A 105 -25.72 11.98 3.77
N ILE A 106 -26.86 11.43 3.34
CA ILE A 106 -27.03 9.97 3.17
C ILE A 106 -26.20 9.47 1.98
N GLU A 107 -26.18 10.19 0.87
CA GLU A 107 -25.40 9.79 -0.31
C GLU A 107 -23.89 9.90 -0.06
N ASP A 108 -23.46 10.93 0.67
CA ASP A 108 -22.07 11.10 1.11
C ASP A 108 -21.64 9.95 2.05
N LEU A 109 -22.52 9.50 2.95
CA LEU A 109 -22.26 8.33 3.80
C LEU A 109 -22.15 7.03 2.99
N LYS A 110 -23.04 6.81 2.01
CA LYS A 110 -22.94 5.64 1.11
C LYS A 110 -21.61 5.64 0.36
N ARG A 111 -21.13 6.82 -0.06
CA ARG A 111 -19.82 6.97 -0.70
C ARG A 111 -18.67 6.57 0.23
N LEU A 112 -18.72 6.97 1.50
CA LEU A 112 -17.77 6.53 2.51
C LEU A 112 -17.80 5.00 2.71
N CYS A 113 -19.00 4.40 2.74
CA CYS A 113 -19.14 2.95 2.82
C CYS A 113 -18.52 2.23 1.62
N ARG A 114 -18.66 2.77 0.40
CA ARG A 114 -18.02 2.24 -0.82
C ARG A 114 -16.49 2.28 -0.71
N TRP A 115 -15.92 3.38 -0.19
CA TRP A 115 -14.46 3.48 0.04
C TRP A 115 -13.97 2.50 1.09
N LEU A 116 -14.68 2.38 2.22
CA LEU A 116 -14.35 1.43 3.28
C LEU A 116 -14.35 -0.01 2.75
N ASN A 117 -15.39 -0.38 2.01
CA ASN A 117 -15.49 -1.70 1.39
C ASN A 117 -14.37 -1.94 0.36
N SER A 118 -14.04 -0.93 -0.45
CA SER A 118 -12.93 -1.00 -1.39
C SER A 118 -11.59 -1.26 -0.68
N ALA A 119 -11.32 -0.53 0.40
CA ALA A 119 -10.10 -0.68 1.20
C ALA A 119 -10.02 -2.05 1.86
N GLY A 120 -11.13 -2.48 2.48
CA GLY A 120 -11.22 -3.77 3.17
C GLY A 120 -11.07 -4.95 2.22
N PHE A 121 -11.68 -4.90 1.03
CA PHE A 121 -11.56 -5.93 0.00
C PHE A 121 -10.11 -6.08 -0.48
N VAL A 122 -9.47 -4.95 -0.83
CA VAL A 122 -8.06 -4.94 -1.27
C VAL A 122 -7.14 -5.40 -0.14
N GLY A 123 -7.34 -4.91 1.08
CA GLY A 123 -6.55 -5.28 2.25
C GLY A 123 -6.63 -6.77 2.58
N ARG A 124 -7.81 -7.37 2.47
CA ARG A 124 -7.97 -8.82 2.62
C ARG A 124 -7.22 -9.58 1.54
N THR A 125 -7.39 -9.19 0.28
CA THR A 125 -6.72 -9.86 -0.86
C THR A 125 -5.21 -9.85 -0.70
N ILE A 126 -4.63 -8.71 -0.28
CA ILE A 126 -3.18 -8.59 -0.02
C ILE A 126 -2.76 -9.47 1.16
N LYS A 127 -3.58 -9.57 2.21
CA LYS A 127 -3.31 -10.45 3.35
C LYS A 127 -3.25 -11.91 2.90
N GLU A 128 -4.19 -12.35 2.06
CA GLU A 128 -4.20 -13.69 1.47
C GLU A 128 -2.96 -13.94 0.59
N TRP A 129 -2.53 -12.95 -0.20
CA TRP A 129 -1.27 -13.05 -0.94
C TRP A 129 -0.06 -13.19 -0.03
N GLY A 130 -0.08 -12.61 1.17
CA GLY A 130 0.96 -12.81 2.17
C GLY A 130 1.12 -14.25 2.64
N GLU A 131 0.11 -15.10 2.43
CA GLU A 131 0.11 -16.52 2.75
C GLU A 131 0.37 -17.42 1.52
N ASP A 132 0.36 -16.86 0.30
CA ASP A 132 0.67 -17.57 -0.94
C ASP A 132 2.15 -17.94 -1.00
N ALA A 133 2.44 -19.19 -1.36
CA ALA A 133 3.79 -19.77 -1.34
C ALA A 133 4.80 -18.91 -2.11
N PHE A 134 4.38 -18.32 -3.23
CA PHE A 134 5.24 -17.46 -4.03
C PHE A 134 5.69 -16.19 -3.29
N PHE A 135 4.78 -15.49 -2.60
CA PHE A 135 5.15 -14.27 -1.89
C PHE A 135 5.96 -14.58 -0.62
N LEU A 136 5.69 -15.71 0.03
CA LEU A 136 6.53 -16.22 1.12
C LEU A 136 7.96 -16.51 0.67
N GLU A 137 8.13 -17.18 -0.48
CA GLU A 137 9.46 -17.41 -1.08
C GLU A 137 10.14 -16.08 -1.45
N LEU A 138 9.39 -15.14 -2.03
CA LEU A 138 9.90 -13.82 -2.39
C LEU A 138 10.42 -13.05 -1.16
N TRP A 139 9.65 -13.08 -0.06
CA TRP A 139 10.03 -12.46 1.21
C TRP A 139 11.26 -13.12 1.84
N HIS A 140 11.32 -14.46 1.79
CA HIS A 140 12.47 -15.20 2.27
C HIS A 140 13.75 -14.80 1.53
N GLU A 141 13.72 -14.72 0.19
CA GLU A 141 14.87 -14.29 -0.62
C GLU A 141 15.34 -12.86 -0.26
N ILE A 142 14.41 -11.93 -0.05
CA ILE A 142 14.73 -10.56 0.41
C ILE A 142 15.48 -10.61 1.75
N THR A 143 14.96 -11.37 2.71
CA THR A 143 15.52 -11.46 4.07
C THR A 143 16.91 -12.09 4.06
N VAL A 144 17.11 -13.16 3.28
CA VAL A 144 18.42 -13.81 3.14
C VAL A 144 19.41 -12.88 2.44
N CYS A 145 19.00 -12.14 1.41
CA CYS A 145 19.86 -11.15 0.77
C CYS A 145 20.28 -10.03 1.73
N ALA A 146 19.35 -9.50 2.53
CA ALA A 146 19.65 -8.50 3.55
C ALA A 146 20.66 -9.02 4.59
N ALA A 147 20.46 -10.25 5.08
CA ALA A 147 21.38 -10.87 6.03
C ALA A 147 22.79 -11.06 5.46
N ARG A 148 22.91 -11.45 4.18
CA ARG A 148 24.20 -11.56 3.48
C ARG A 148 24.91 -10.20 3.42
N TYR A 149 24.19 -9.14 3.08
CA TYR A 149 24.77 -7.79 2.99
C TYR A 149 25.30 -7.28 4.35
N HIS A 150 24.55 -7.52 5.44
CA HIS A 150 24.98 -7.17 6.79
C HIS A 150 26.22 -7.97 7.24
N SER A 151 26.36 -9.22 6.80
CA SER A 151 27.50 -10.08 7.15
C SER A 151 28.79 -9.72 6.39
N THR A 152 28.67 -9.06 5.23
CA THR A 152 29.81 -8.68 4.38
C THR A 152 30.28 -7.24 4.56
N SER A 153 29.72 -6.47 5.51
CA SER A 153 30.21 -5.13 5.82
C SER A 153 31.62 -5.21 6.40
N PRO A 154 32.69 -4.80 5.68
CA PRO A 154 34.04 -4.85 6.17
C PRO A 154 34.27 -3.57 6.99
N LEU A 155 33.87 -3.60 8.26
CA LEU A 155 34.34 -2.59 9.21
C LEU A 155 35.79 -2.95 9.59
N PRO A 156 36.76 -2.04 9.44
CA PRO A 156 38.11 -2.27 9.91
C PRO A 156 38.06 -2.42 11.43
N SER A 157 38.54 -3.56 11.93
CA SER A 157 38.78 -3.77 13.35
C SER A 157 39.61 -2.60 13.88
N PRO A 158 39.26 -1.98 15.02
CA PRO A 158 40.17 -1.05 15.66
C PRO A 158 41.43 -1.84 16.00
N THR A 159 42.53 -1.52 15.32
CA THR A 159 43.84 -2.04 15.68
C THR A 159 44.08 -1.64 17.12
N SER A 160 44.21 -2.65 17.98
CA SER A 160 44.74 -2.55 19.32
C SER A 160 46.08 -1.82 19.26
N SER A 161 46.06 -0.51 19.43
CA SER A 161 47.26 0.29 19.66
C SER A 161 47.56 0.23 21.15
N GLU A 162 48.02 -0.93 21.60
CA GLU A 162 48.80 -1.05 22.83
C GLU A 162 50.13 -1.72 22.47
N SER A 163 51.22 -1.21 23.05
CA SER A 163 52.66 -1.52 22.86
C SER A 163 53.34 -0.51 21.93
N SER A 164 54.02 0.55 22.39
CA SER A 164 55.05 0.51 23.43
C SER A 164 55.35 1.92 23.94
N GLU A 165 54.92 2.26 25.14
CA GLU A 165 55.59 3.26 25.96
C GLU A 165 56.06 2.57 27.22
N GLN A 166 57.33 2.14 27.23
CA GLN A 166 58.09 2.07 28.47
C GLN A 166 59.61 2.05 28.19
N LEU A 167 60.25 3.08 28.76
CA LEU A 167 61.60 3.10 29.33
C LEU A 167 62.79 3.42 28.41
N GLN A 168 63.25 4.67 28.50
CA GLN A 168 64.65 4.93 28.86
C GLN A 168 64.80 6.32 29.52
N GLU A 169 64.82 6.34 30.85
CA GLU A 169 65.68 7.27 31.60
C GLU A 169 67.15 6.90 31.31
N THR A 170 68.02 7.88 31.09
CA THR A 170 69.28 8.11 31.86
C THR A 170 70.09 9.24 31.23
N SER A 171 70.43 10.23 32.08
CA SER A 171 71.65 11.06 32.13
C SER A 171 72.31 11.58 30.84
N SER A 172 72.36 12.91 30.70
CA SER A 172 73.54 13.73 31.02
C SER A 172 73.26 15.23 30.90
#